data_AF-A0AAU1FS91-F1
#
_entry.id   AF-A0AAU1FS91-F1
#
_cell.length_a   1.000
_cell.length_b   1.000
_cell.length_c   1.000
_cell.angle_alpha   90.00
_cell.angle_beta   90.00
_cell.angle_gamma   90.00
#
_symmetry.space_group_name_H-M   'P 1'
#
loop_
_entity.id
_entity.type
_entity.pdbx_description
1 polymer ?
#
loop_
_entity_poly.entity_id
_entity_poly.type
_entity_poly.pdbx_seq_one_letter_code
_entity_poly.pdbx_strand_id
1 'polypeptide(L)' 'MAQRPTPPPKPTPTPTPSARPKPSPSPVSYPAYRIPPRKHPPRSGPSLVSLTLLITAPAVLAVAALRPR' A
#
# COMPACT_ATOMS: atom_id res chain seq x y z
N MET A 1 67.99 -65.34 -25.80
CA MET A 1 66.83 -64.48 -26.16
C MET A 1 66.52 -63.61 -24.95
N ALA A 2 66.64 -62.28 -25.05
CA ALA A 2 66.34 -61.38 -23.94
C ALA A 2 64.89 -60.88 -24.06
N GLN A 3 64.09 -61.05 -23.00
CA GLN A 3 62.70 -60.58 -22.97
C GLN A 3 62.66 -59.05 -22.78
N ARG A 4 61.80 -58.36 -23.54
CA ARG A 4 61.61 -56.91 -23.43
C ARG A 4 60.66 -56.61 -22.25
N PRO A 5 60.99 -55.69 -21.35
CA PRO A 5 60.12 -55.38 -20.21
C PRO A 5 58.83 -54.70 -20.67
N THR A 6 57.72 -55.08 -20.04
CA THR A 6 56.37 -54.56 -20.31
C THR A 6 56.24 -53.12 -19.83
N PRO A 7 55.63 -52.20 -20.61
CA PRO A 7 55.43 -50.82 -20.18
C PRO A 7 54.42 -50.72 -19.03
N PRO A 8 54.54 -49.70 -18.16
CA PRO A 8 53.65 -49.53 -17.01
C PRO A 8 52.23 -49.14 -17.43
N PRO A 9 51.21 -49.49 -16.62
CA PRO A 9 49.82 -49.16 -16.91
C PRO A 9 49.57 -47.65 -16.81
N LYS A 10 48.66 -47.15 -17.67
CA LYS A 10 48.29 -45.74 -17.73
C LYS A 10 47.47 -45.34 -16.49
N PRO A 11 47.72 -44.15 -15.88
CA PRO A 11 46.95 -43.71 -14.74
C PRO A 11 45.50 -43.36 -15.11
N THR A 12 44.57 -43.71 -14.22
CA THR A 12 43.13 -43.43 -14.34
C THR A 12 42.83 -41.96 -14.06
N PRO A 13 41.99 -41.28 -14.85
CA PRO A 13 41.62 -39.89 -14.58
C PRO A 13 40.77 -39.73 -13.31
N THR A 14 41.05 -38.68 -12.54
CA THR A 14 40.31 -38.32 -11.32
C THR A 14 39.01 -37.59 -11.68
N PRO A 15 37.85 -37.94 -11.07
CA PRO A 15 36.58 -37.27 -11.37
C PRO A 15 36.57 -35.83 -10.82
N THR A 16 35.98 -34.91 -11.60
CA THR A 16 35.77 -33.52 -11.19
C THR A 16 34.56 -33.39 -10.27
N PRO A 17 34.66 -32.69 -9.13
CA PRO A 17 33.52 -32.50 -8.22
C PRO A 17 32.43 -31.62 -8.85
N SER A 18 31.18 -32.06 -8.76
CA SER A 18 30.01 -31.35 -9.27
C SER A 18 29.59 -30.20 -8.35
N ALA A 19 29.27 -29.04 -8.90
CA ALA A 19 28.90 -27.86 -8.12
C ALA A 19 27.50 -27.99 -7.50
N ARG A 20 27.36 -27.64 -6.22
CA ARG A 20 26.08 -27.70 -5.49
C ARG A 20 25.18 -26.53 -5.90
N PRO A 21 23.87 -26.76 -6.19
CA PRO A 21 22.94 -25.68 -6.48
C PRO A 21 22.72 -24.78 -5.25
N LYS A 22 22.57 -23.47 -5.49
CA LYS A 22 22.26 -22.49 -4.45
C LYS A 22 20.76 -22.48 -4.12
N PRO A 23 20.38 -22.24 -2.85
CA PRO A 23 18.98 -22.12 -2.46
C PRO A 23 18.32 -20.88 -3.09
N SER A 24 17.07 -21.04 -3.52
CA SER A 24 16.24 -19.96 -4.08
C SER A 24 15.52 -19.20 -2.95
N PRO A 25 15.32 -17.87 -3.07
CA PRO A 25 14.54 -17.12 -2.11
C PRO A 25 13.08 -17.61 -2.04
N SER A 26 12.51 -17.59 -0.84
CA SER A 26 11.11 -17.94 -0.58
C SER A 26 10.21 -16.70 -0.74
N PRO A 27 9.02 -16.82 -1.36
CA PRO A 27 8.06 -15.73 -1.42
C PRO A 27 7.60 -15.26 -0.03
N VAL A 28 7.42 -13.94 0.12
CA VAL A 28 6.92 -13.31 1.35
C VAL A 28 5.44 -12.95 1.15
N SER A 29 4.59 -13.35 2.09
CA SER A 29 3.18 -12.98 2.09
C SER A 29 3.00 -11.59 2.70
N TYR A 30 2.33 -10.71 1.96
CA TYR A 30 1.98 -9.37 2.43
C TYR A 30 0.47 -9.26 2.67
N PRO A 31 0.05 -8.52 3.71
CA PRO A 31 -1.36 -8.22 3.90
C PRO A 31 -1.89 -7.33 2.79
N ALA A 32 -3.18 -7.45 2.48
CA ALA A 32 -3.84 -6.57 1.53
C ALA A 32 -3.93 -5.14 2.09
N TYR A 33 -3.32 -4.17 1.39
CA TYR A 33 -3.44 -2.77 1.73
C TYR A 33 -4.89 -2.29 1.51
N ARG A 34 -5.48 -1.62 2.51
CA ARG A 34 -6.81 -1.00 2.40
C ARG A 34 -6.71 0.50 2.57
N ILE A 35 -7.34 1.23 1.65
CA ILE A 35 -7.47 2.67 1.73
C ILE A 35 -8.57 3.00 2.76
N PRO A 36 -8.31 3.88 3.74
CA PRO A 36 -9.33 4.29 4.69
C PRO A 36 -10.46 5.04 3.98
N PRO A 37 -11.72 4.89 4.44
CA PRO A 37 -12.84 5.64 3.88
C PRO A 37 -12.60 7.14 4.03
N ARG A 38 -12.77 7.89 2.95
CA ARG A 38 -12.67 9.36 2.97
C ARG A 38 -13.82 9.89 3.82
N LYS A 39 -13.49 10.59 4.92
CA LYS A 39 -14.49 11.34 5.69
C LYS A 39 -14.95 12.50 4.82
N HIS A 40 -16.16 12.44 4.29
CA HIS A 40 -16.80 13.61 3.74
C HIS A 40 -17.04 14.61 4.88
N PRO A 41 -16.68 15.89 4.73
CA PRO A 41 -17.10 16.89 5.69
C PRO A 41 -18.62 16.83 5.80
N PRO A 42 -19.18 16.88 7.03
CA PRO A 42 -20.62 16.92 7.19
C PRO A 42 -21.15 18.10 6.40
N ARG A 43 -22.16 17.85 5.55
CA ARG A 43 -22.77 18.84 4.66
C ARG A 43 -23.56 19.93 5.40
N SER A 44 -23.34 20.05 6.71
CA SER A 44 -24.13 20.86 7.64
C SER A 44 -23.41 22.16 7.94
N GLY A 45 -23.50 23.11 7.00
CA GLY A 45 -23.35 24.52 7.35
C GLY A 45 -24.57 25.02 8.14
N PRO A 46 -24.53 26.25 8.68
CA PRO A 46 -25.70 26.86 9.31
C PRO A 46 -26.89 26.82 8.36
N SER A 47 -28.08 26.45 8.87
CA SER A 47 -29.30 26.45 8.07
C SER A 47 -29.49 27.83 7.43
N LEU A 48 -29.75 27.86 6.12
CA LEU A 48 -29.95 29.11 5.39
C LEU A 48 -31.10 29.93 5.99
N VAL A 49 -32.11 29.25 6.55
CA VAL A 49 -33.20 29.87 7.28
C VAL A 49 -32.69 30.53 8.56
N SER A 50 -31.87 29.83 9.35
CA SER A 50 -31.27 30.37 10.57
C SER A 50 -30.34 31.54 10.27
N LEU A 51 -29.54 31.46 9.21
CA LEU A 51 -28.67 32.55 8.76
C LEU A 51 -29.48 33.76 8.31
N THR A 52 -30.51 33.53 7.49
CA THR A 52 -31.39 34.59 7.01
C THR A 52 -32.08 35.26 8.18
N LEU A 53 -32.61 34.49 9.14
CA LEU A 53 -33.27 35.01 10.32
C LEU A 53 -32.29 35.81 11.20
N LEU A 54 -31.05 35.32 11.40
CA LEU A 54 -30.05 36.06 12.16
C LEU A 54 -29.75 37.43 11.54
N ILE A 55 -29.70 37.51 10.21
CA ILE A 55 -29.41 38.75 9.48
C ILE A 55 -30.64 39.68 9.43
N THR A 56 -31.82 39.15 9.15
CA THR A 56 -33.00 39.97 8.82
C THR A 56 -33.99 40.14 9.97
N ALA A 57 -33.98 39.26 10.97
CA ALA A 57 -34.92 39.34 12.10
C ALA A 57 -34.90 40.70 12.82
N PRO A 58 -33.75 41.36 13.08
CA PRO A 58 -33.77 42.66 13.76
C PRO A 58 -34.54 43.72 12.98
N ALA A 59 -34.38 43.74 11.65
CA ALA A 59 -35.09 44.67 10.78
C ALA A 59 -36.59 44.36 10.72
N VAL A 60 -36.96 43.08 10.56
CA VAL A 60 -38.37 42.66 10.53
C VAL A 60 -39.05 42.93 11.88
N LEU A 61 -38.37 42.70 13.00
CA LEU A 61 -38.87 42.98 14.34
C LEU A 61 -39.10 44.49 14.55
N ALA A 62 -38.17 45.34 14.12
CA ALA A 62 -38.31 46.79 14.20
C ALA A 62 -39.51 47.29 13.38
N VAL A 63 -39.67 46.78 12.15
CA VAL A 63 -40.82 47.12 11.29
C VAL A 63 -42.13 46.63 11.90
N ALA A 64 -42.16 45.43 12.49
CA ALA A 64 -43.33 44.88 13.15
C ALA A 64 -43.73 45.70 14.39
N ALA A 65 -42.76 46.21 15.15
CA ALA A 65 -43.02 47.07 16.32
C ALA A 65 -43.55 48.46 15.91
N LEU A 66 -43.09 49.00 14.79
CA LEU A 66 -43.48 50.33 14.32
C LEU A 66 -44.82 50.32 13.56
N ARG A 67 -45.21 49.19 12.98
CA ARG A 67 -46.53 49.06 12.36
C ARG A 67 -47.62 49.12 13.44
N PRO A 68 -48.43 50.20 13.50
CA PRO A 68 -49.64 50.15 14.30
C PRO A 68 -50.56 49.15 13.60
N ARG A 69 -51.04 48.16 14.36
CA ARG A 69 -51.89 47.10 13.84
C ARG A 69 -53.20 47.63 13.29
#